data_AF-A0A946PNW6-F1
#
_entry.id   AF-A0A946PNW6-F1
#
_cell.length_a   1.000
_cell.length_b   1.000
_cell.length_c   1.000
_cell.angle_alpha   90.00
_cell.angle_beta   90.00
_cell.angle_gamma   90.00
#
_symmetry.space_group_name_H-M   'P 1'
#
loop_
_entity.id
_entity.type
_entity.pdbx_description
1 polymer ?
#
loop_
_entity_poly.entity_id
_entity_poly.type
_entity_poly.pdbx_seq_one_letter_code
_entity_poly.pdbx_strand_id
1 'polypeptide(L)'
;MKNRYTLGILLIVLLLLPNLYEDADSRFEAWSKNLLCPVCQGETIFDSPSEYADDMRSILREQIDKDLSDDEIFTYWVSRFGERIITNPQNKNFEIILIPLILSIFFVAMFIKKVLK
;
A
#
# COMPACT_ATOMS: atom_id res chain seq x y z
N MET A 1 1.88 -30.00 31.99
CA MET A 1 2.95 -29.05 31.57
C MET A 1 3.01 -28.77 30.06
N LYS A 2 2.38 -29.58 29.19
CA LYS A 2 2.34 -29.37 27.72
C LYS A 2 1.33 -28.30 27.28
N ASN A 3 0.27 -28.05 28.07
CA ASN A 3 -0.85 -27.15 27.74
C ASN A 3 -0.59 -25.64 27.92
N ARG A 4 0.40 -25.22 28.72
CA ARG A 4 0.67 -23.79 28.96
C ARG A 4 1.28 -23.09 27.74
N TYR A 5 2.06 -23.82 26.95
CA TYR A 5 2.68 -23.29 25.73
C TYR A 5 1.74 -23.41 24.52
N THR A 6 0.90 -24.45 24.44
CA THR A 6 -0.11 -24.55 23.38
C THR A 6 -1.17 -23.45 23.48
N LEU A 7 -1.58 -23.05 24.70
CA LEU A 7 -2.50 -21.93 24.89
C LEU A 7 -1.87 -20.61 24.45
N GLY A 8 -0.59 -20.39 24.76
CA GLY A 8 0.15 -19.20 24.33
C GLY A 8 0.34 -19.16 22.80
N ILE A 9 0.69 -20.29 22.18
CA ILE A 9 0.79 -20.40 20.72
C ILE A 9 -0.56 -20.17 20.05
N LEU A 10 -1.65 -20.75 20.58
CA LEU A 10 -3.00 -20.53 20.05
C LEU A 10 -3.42 -19.07 20.15
N LEU A 11 -3.14 -18.40 21.29
CA LEU A 11 -3.44 -16.98 21.50
C LEU A 11 -2.64 -16.09 20.54
N ILE A 12 -1.34 -16.38 20.35
CA ILE A 12 -0.47 -15.66 19.40
C ILE A 12 -0.95 -15.86 17.97
N VAL A 13 -1.29 -17.09 17.57
CA VAL A 13 -1.85 -17.38 16.24
C VAL A 13 -3.15 -16.61 16.05
N LEU A 14 -4.08 -16.66 17.01
CA LEU A 14 -5.36 -15.94 16.96
C LEU A 14 -5.19 -14.41 16.86
N LEU A 15 -4.18 -13.86 17.55
CA LEU A 15 -3.84 -12.43 17.49
C LEU A 15 -3.16 -12.02 16.18
N LEU A 16 -2.51 -12.96 15.47
CA LEU A 16 -1.85 -12.72 14.19
C LEU A 16 -2.77 -12.94 12.97
N LEU A 17 -3.87 -13.68 13.12
CA LEU A 17 -4.87 -13.91 12.06
C LEU A 17 -5.39 -12.65 11.36
N PRO A 18 -5.78 -11.56 12.05
CA PRO A 18 -6.36 -10.39 11.37
C PRO A 18 -5.34 -9.63 10.50
N ASN A 19 -4.03 -9.76 10.77
CA ASN A 19 -2.98 -9.17 9.92
C ASN A 19 -2.69 -10.00 8.67
N LEU A 20 -3.18 -11.24 8.60
CA LEU A 20 -2.95 -12.16 7.47
C LEU A 20 -4.13 -12.20 6.49
N TYR A 21 -5.27 -11.58 6.82
CA TYR A 21 -6.44 -11.52 5.97
C TYR A 21 -6.61 -10.10 5.44
N GLU A 22 -6.11 -9.87 4.23
CA GLU A 22 -6.40 -8.66 3.48
C GLU A 22 -7.81 -8.79 2.89
N ASP A 23 -8.74 -7.99 3.40
CA ASP A 23 -10.12 -8.02 2.94
C ASP A 23 -10.24 -7.39 1.54
N ALA A 24 -10.82 -8.11 0.59
CA ALA A 24 -10.91 -7.67 -0.81
C ALA A 24 -11.67 -6.34 -0.96
N ASP A 25 -12.69 -6.10 -0.12
CA ASP A 25 -13.42 -4.85 -0.11
C ASP A 25 -12.57 -3.69 0.42
N SER A 26 -11.79 -3.92 1.48
CA SER A 26 -10.81 -2.93 1.97
C SER A 26 -9.77 -2.57 0.91
N ARG A 27 -9.27 -3.57 0.18
CA ARG A 27 -8.30 -3.38 -0.90
C ARG A 27 -8.90 -2.64 -2.10
N PHE A 28 -10.15 -2.94 -2.46
CA PHE A 28 -10.89 -2.23 -3.50
C PHE A 28 -11.13 -0.77 -3.13
N GLU A 29 -11.54 -0.49 -1.90
CA GLU A 29 -11.75 0.86 -1.42
C GLU A 29 -10.45 1.67 -1.45
N ALA A 30 -9.33 1.09 -1.02
CA ALA A 30 -8.02 1.72 -1.07
C ALA A 30 -7.60 2.07 -2.50
N TRP A 31 -7.77 1.16 -3.46
CA TRP A 31 -7.43 1.40 -4.86
C TRP A 31 -8.36 2.42 -5.53
N SER A 32 -9.66 2.30 -5.32
CA SER A 32 -10.65 3.19 -5.95
C SER A 32 -10.51 4.65 -5.50
N LYS A 33 -10.11 4.89 -4.26
CA LYS A 33 -9.76 6.23 -3.74
C LYS A 33 -8.42 6.77 -4.27
N ASN A 34 -7.57 5.90 -4.81
CA ASN A 34 -6.25 6.30 -5.34
C ASN A 34 -6.24 6.43 -6.87
N LEU A 35 -7.29 5.99 -7.57
CA LEU A 35 -7.41 6.10 -9.02
C LEU A 35 -8.26 7.31 -9.41
N LEU A 36 -7.71 8.21 -10.21
CA LEU A 36 -8.45 9.33 -10.78
C LEU A 36 -9.32 8.88 -11.95
N CYS A 37 -10.48 9.50 -12.10
CA CYS A 37 -11.26 9.39 -13.31
C CYS A 37 -10.73 10.40 -14.36
N PRO A 38 -10.20 9.95 -15.51
CA PRO A 38 -9.53 10.81 -16.50
C PRO A 38 -10.49 11.77 -17.22
N VAL A 39 -11.79 11.50 -17.20
CA VAL A 39 -12.82 12.30 -17.86
C VAL A 39 -13.66 13.12 -16.87
N CYS A 40 -13.41 12.97 -15.57
CA CYS A 40 -14.14 13.65 -14.51
C CYS A 40 -13.39 14.92 -14.04
N GLN A 41 -14.03 15.71 -13.17
CA GLN A 41 -13.49 17.01 -12.71
C GLN A 41 -12.40 16.86 -11.61
N GLY A 42 -11.39 16.02 -11.86
CA GLY A 42 -10.31 15.76 -10.90
C GLY A 42 -10.73 14.88 -9.72
N GLU A 43 -11.81 14.11 -9.89
CA GLU A 43 -12.35 13.20 -8.89
C GLU A 43 -11.71 11.81 -9.01
N THR A 44 -11.75 11.05 -7.91
CA THR A 44 -11.39 9.63 -7.92
C THR A 44 -12.53 8.79 -8.50
N ILE A 45 -12.24 7.55 -8.91
CA ILE A 45 -13.29 6.61 -9.36
C ILE A 45 -14.19 6.18 -8.19
N PHE A 46 -13.74 6.37 -6.94
CA PHE A 46 -14.55 6.17 -5.74
C PHE A 46 -15.57 7.31 -5.54
N ASP A 47 -15.14 8.56 -5.70
CA ASP A 47 -15.99 9.74 -5.42
C ASP A 47 -16.90 10.10 -6.59
N SER A 48 -16.48 9.84 -7.83
CA SER A 48 -17.21 10.29 -9.01
C SER A 48 -18.48 9.44 -9.27
N PRO A 49 -19.65 10.07 -9.46
CA PRO A 49 -20.91 9.38 -9.76
C PRO A 49 -21.11 9.11 -11.26
N SER A 50 -20.08 9.29 -12.09
CA SER A 50 -20.18 9.11 -13.54
C SER A 50 -20.25 7.63 -13.93
N GLU A 51 -20.98 7.33 -15.00
CA GLU A 51 -21.01 5.98 -15.60
C GLU A 51 -19.62 5.49 -16.00
N TYR A 52 -18.73 6.41 -16.42
CA TYR A 52 -17.33 6.06 -16.70
C TYR A 52 -16.57 5.58 -15.45
N ALA A 53 -16.83 6.19 -14.29
CA ALA A 53 -16.25 5.74 -13.03
C ALA A 53 -16.84 4.39 -12.58
N ASP A 54 -18.12 4.11 -12.85
CA ASP A 54 -18.74 2.80 -12.62
C ASP A 54 -18.05 1.70 -13.44
N ASP A 55 -17.78 1.95 -14.72
CA ASP A 55 -17.05 1.02 -15.60
C ASP A 55 -15.63 0.75 -15.07
N MET A 56 -14.91 1.81 -14.68
CA MET A 56 -13.58 1.66 -14.10
C MET A 56 -13.60 0.88 -12.78
N ARG A 57 -14.59 1.12 -11.91
CA ARG A 57 -14.79 0.36 -10.67
C ARG A 57 -15.03 -1.12 -10.96
N SER A 58 -15.79 -1.44 -12.01
CA SER A 58 -16.05 -2.82 -12.42
C SER A 58 -14.76 -3.52 -12.86
N ILE A 59 -13.92 -2.85 -13.66
CA ILE A 59 -12.61 -3.38 -14.08
C ILE A 59 -11.69 -3.59 -12.88
N LEU A 60 -11.60 -2.62 -11.96
CA LEU A 60 -10.77 -2.74 -10.76
C LEU A 60 -11.23 -3.91 -9.88
N ARG A 61 -12.54 -4.11 -9.74
CA ARG A 61 -13.10 -5.21 -8.94
C ARG A 61 -12.75 -6.56 -9.55
N GLU A 62 -12.86 -6.69 -10.87
CA GLU A 62 -12.42 -7.90 -11.59
C GLU A 62 -10.93 -8.19 -11.38
N GLN A 63 -10.09 -7.16 -11.30
CA GLN A 63 -8.66 -7.34 -11.05
C GLN A 63 -8.36 -7.87 -9.65
N ILE A 64 -9.06 -7.34 -8.64
CA ILE A 64 -8.90 -7.75 -7.25
C ILE A 64 -9.46 -9.17 -7.05
N ASP A 65 -10.61 -9.48 -7.64
CA ASP A 65 -11.23 -10.81 -7.60
C ASP A 65 -10.36 -11.88 -8.28
N LYS A 66 -9.46 -11.48 -9.18
CA LYS A 66 -8.46 -12.35 -9.82
C LYS A 66 -7.16 -12.47 -9.02
N ASP A 67 -7.10 -11.93 -7.81
CA ASP A 67 -5.90 -11.91 -6.95
C ASP A 67 -4.67 -11.31 -7.65
N LEU A 68 -4.85 -10.37 -8.60
CA LEU A 68 -3.73 -9.65 -9.19
C LEU A 68 -2.98 -8.89 -8.10
N SER A 69 -1.66 -8.83 -8.20
CA SER A 69 -0.84 -8.05 -7.28
C SER A 69 -0.99 -6.54 -7.51
N ASP A 70 -0.69 -5.74 -6.49
CA ASP A 70 -0.74 -4.28 -6.59
C ASP A 70 0.17 -3.72 -7.68
N ASP A 71 1.32 -4.35 -7.95
CA ASP A 71 2.23 -3.94 -9.01
C ASP A 71 1.65 -4.20 -10.40
N GLU A 72 0.89 -5.30 -10.57
CA GLU A 72 0.19 -5.61 -11.82
C GLU A 72 -0.96 -4.64 -12.06
N ILE A 73 -1.76 -4.35 -11.02
CA ILE A 73 -2.84 -3.36 -11.08
C ILE A 73 -2.25 -1.97 -11.42
N PHE A 74 -1.19 -1.55 -10.71
CA PHE A 74 -0.47 -0.30 -10.99
C PHE A 74 -0.04 -0.22 -12.45
N THR A 75 0.66 -1.25 -12.94
CA THR A 75 1.19 -1.30 -14.31
C THR A 75 0.06 -1.24 -15.34
N TYR A 76 -1.05 -1.94 -15.10
CA TYR A 76 -2.22 -1.91 -15.97
C TYR A 76 -2.76 -0.48 -16.14
N TRP A 77 -3.00 0.24 -15.04
CA TRP A 77 -3.58 1.58 -15.10
C TRP A 77 -2.59 2.61 -15.67
N VAL A 78 -1.33 2.58 -15.24
CA VAL A 78 -0.31 3.53 -15.71
C VAL A 78 0.02 3.33 -17.18
N SER A 79 0.13 2.08 -17.65
CA SER A 79 0.44 1.81 -19.07
C SER A 79 -0.64 2.35 -20.03
N ARG A 80 -1.89 2.47 -19.56
CA ARG A 80 -3.04 2.89 -20.37
C ARG A 80 -3.40 4.37 -20.23
N PHE A 81 -3.25 4.94 -19.03
CA PHE A 81 -3.70 6.30 -18.72
C PHE A 81 -2.55 7.24 -18.29
N GLY A 82 -1.33 6.73 -18.13
CA GLY A 82 -0.16 7.45 -17.66
C GLY A 82 -0.05 7.51 -16.13
N GLU A 83 1.09 7.99 -15.63
CA GLU A 83 1.41 7.98 -14.19
C GLU A 83 0.44 8.82 -13.35
N ARG A 84 -0.13 9.88 -13.94
CA ARG A 84 -1.06 10.79 -13.25
C ARG A 84 -2.40 10.15 -12.91
N ILE A 85 -2.70 8.95 -13.41
CA ILE A 85 -3.96 8.26 -13.08
C ILE A 85 -4.00 7.84 -11.60
N ILE A 86 -2.84 7.72 -10.96
CA ILE A 86 -2.72 7.36 -9.54
C ILE A 86 -2.37 8.62 -8.74
N THR A 87 -3.20 8.95 -7.75
CA THR A 87 -3.02 10.15 -6.91
C THR A 87 -1.81 10.04 -6.00
N ASN A 88 -1.59 8.85 -5.45
CA ASN A 88 -0.46 8.53 -4.60
C ASN A 88 0.28 7.33 -5.18
N PRO A 89 1.23 7.52 -6.12
CA PRO A 89 2.03 6.42 -6.63
C PRO A 89 2.69 5.72 -5.44
N GLN A 90 2.66 4.38 -5.44
CA GLN A 90 3.39 3.60 -4.44
C GLN A 90 4.88 3.90 -4.61
N ASN A 91 5.35 4.93 -3.93
CA ASN A 91 6.73 5.38 -3.98
C ASN A 91 7.57 4.31 -3.29
N LYS A 92 7.96 3.26 -4.02
CA LYS A 92 9.01 2.32 -3.62
C LYS A 92 10.40 2.97 -3.70
N ASN A 93 10.49 4.27 -3.41
CA ASN A 93 11.71 5.03 -3.41
C ASN A 93 12.40 4.80 -2.06
N PHE A 94 12.94 3.59 -1.85
CA PHE A 94 13.74 3.25 -0.68
C PHE A 94 14.85 4.27 -0.42
N GLU A 95 15.33 4.94 -1.47
CA GLU A 95 16.32 6.03 -1.39
C GLU A 95 15.89 7.19 -0.49
N ILE A 96 14.59 7.54 -0.47
CA ILE A 96 14.06 8.63 0.38
C ILE A 96 14.24 8.30 1.87
N ILE A 97 14.20 7.01 2.23
CA ILE A 97 14.42 6.54 3.62
C ILE A 97 15.91 6.31 3.89
N LEU A 98 16.64 5.76 2.91
CA LEU A 98 18.02 5.33 3.09
C LEU A 98 18.99 6.52 3.28
N ILE A 99 18.82 7.60 2.54
CA ILE A 99 19.67 8.80 2.61
C ILE A 99 19.65 9.44 4.00
N PRO A 100 18.50 9.80 4.59
CA PRO A 100 18.46 10.38 5.94
C PRO A 100 18.92 9.40 7.02
N LEU A 101 18.69 8.09 6.83
CA LEU A 101 19.19 7.07 7.75
C LEU A 101 20.73 7.05 7.78
N ILE A 102 21.39 7.06 6.62
CA ILE A 102 22.86 7.08 6.53
C ILE A 102 23.43 8.38 7.11
N LEU A 103 22.82 9.53 6.80
CA LEU A 103 23.24 10.84 7.32
C LEU A 103 23.13 10.91 8.85
N SER A 104 22.04 10.40 9.41
CA SER A 104 21.84 10.38 10.86
C SER A 104 22.86 9.48 11.57
N ILE A 105 23.13 8.29 11.03
CA ILE A 105 24.16 7.38 11.55
C ILE A 105 25.55 8.03 11.49
N PHE A 106 25.89 8.69 10.39
CA PHE A 106 27.16 9.39 10.23
C PHE A 106 27.33 10.50 11.28
N PHE A 107 26.30 11.31 11.50
CA PHE A 107 26.32 12.41 12.47
C PHE A 107 26.45 11.90 13.90
N VAL A 108 25.72 10.84 14.26
CA VAL A 108 25.80 10.18 15.57
C VAL A 108 27.20 9.59 15.79
N ALA A 109 27.78 8.93 14.79
CA ALA A 109 29.13 8.38 14.88
C ALA A 109 30.19 9.47 15.09
N MET A 110 30.06 10.62 14.40
CA MET A 110 30.93 11.78 14.63
C MET A 110 30.79 12.36 16.04
N PHE A 111 29.55 12.48 16.53
CA PHE A 111 29.26 13.00 17.86
C PHE A 111 29.82 12.10 18.97
N ILE A 112 29.60 10.78 18.87
CA ILE A 112 30.15 9.78 19.79
C ILE A 112 31.69 9.87 19.82
N LYS A 113 32.36 9.92 18.65
CA LYS A 113 33.82 10.07 18.56
C LYS A 113 34.36 11.34 19.22
N LYS A 114 33.57 12.41 19.28
CA LYS A 114 33.96 13.71 19.86
C LYS A 114 33.63 13.83 21.35
N VAL A 115 32.72 13.00 21.87
CA VAL A 115 32.30 12.98 23.28
C VAL A 115 33.06 11.93 24.10
N LEU A 116 33.46 10.81 23.48
CA LEU A 116 34.26 9.75 24.10
C LEU A 116 35.78 9.98 24.00
N LYS A 117 36.22 11.07 23.37
CA LYS A 117 37.60 11.53 23.33
C LYS A 117 37.69 12.87 24.03
#